data_AF-A0A0H2MMS5-F1
#
_entry.id   AF-A0A0H2MMS5-F1
#
_cell.length_a   1.000
_cell.length_b   1.000
_cell.length_c   1.000
_cell.angle_alpha   90.00
_cell.angle_beta   90.00
_cell.angle_gamma   90.00
#
_symmetry.space_group_name_H-M   'P 1'
#
loop_
_entity.id
_entity.type
_entity.pdbx_description
1 polymer ?
#
loop_
_entity_poly.entity_id
_entity_poly.type
_entity_poly.pdbx_seq_one_letter_code
_entity_poly.pdbx_strand_id
1 'polypeptide(L)' 'MNGQLVRLVLRWTHILCALLVGAALYSPLKANESFMWVILFALLPLVALTGVLMWKQGKVMQMLKRVS' A
#
# COMPACT_ATOMS: atom_id res chain seq x y z
N MET A 1 0.49 13.84 -15.85
CA MET A 1 0.09 12.42 -15.63
C MET A 1 -1.43 12.29 -15.60
N ASN A 2 -1.99 11.19 -16.14
CA ASN A 2 -3.43 10.92 -16.06
C ASN A 2 -3.83 10.59 -14.61
N GLY A 3 -4.53 11.50 -13.93
CA GLY A 3 -4.91 11.36 -12.52
C GLY A 3 -5.81 10.16 -12.24
N GLN A 4 -6.56 9.68 -13.24
CA GLN A 4 -7.35 8.45 -13.11
C GLN A 4 -6.46 7.21 -12.97
N LEU A 5 -5.37 7.12 -13.74
CA LEU A 5 -4.41 6.01 -13.64
C LEU A 5 -3.69 6.00 -12.30
N VAL A 6 -3.28 7.17 -11.78
CA VAL A 6 -2.61 7.27 -10.48
C VAL A 6 -3.50 6.70 -9.36
N ARG A 7 -4.79 7.06 -9.38
CA ARG A 7 -5.77 6.53 -8.42
C ARG A 7 -5.96 5.02 -8.56
N LEU A 8 -6.02 4.53 -9.79
CA LEU A 8 -6.19 3.11 -10.07
C LEU A 8 -5.01 2.30 -9.54
N VAL A 9 -3.78 2.74 -9.85
CA VAL A 9 -2.55 2.09 -9.37
C VAL A 9 -2.48 2.12 -7.85
N LEU A 10 -2.68 3.27 -7.19
CA LEU A 10 -2.65 3.35 -5.73
C LEU A 10 -3.63 2.38 -5.07
N ARG A 11 -4.86 2.30 -5.61
CA ARG A 11 -5.90 1.43 -5.07
C ARG A 11 -5.51 -0.04 -5.20
N TRP A 12 -5.07 -0.47 -6.38
CA TRP A 12 -4.69 -1.87 -6.60
C TRP A 12 -3.44 -2.27 -5.83
N THR A 13 -2.44 -1.38 -5.72
CA THR A 13 -1.27 -1.61 -4.86
C THR A 13 -1.70 -1.77 -3.40
N HIS A 14 -2.57 -0.89 -2.89
CA HIS A 14 -3.06 -0.98 -1.51
C HIS A 14 -3.80 -2.30 -1.25
N ILE A 15 -4.72 -2.68 -2.14
CA ILE A 15 -5.48 -3.94 -2.03
C ILE A 15 -4.56 -5.14 -2.05
N LEU A 16 -3.59 -5.19 -2.97
CA LEU A 16 -2.65 -6.31 -3.09
C LEU A 16 -1.79 -6.45 -1.82
N CYS A 17 -1.27 -5.35 -1.30
CA CYS A 17 -0.48 -5.38 -0.07
C CYS A 17 -1.33 -5.74 1.15
N ALA A 18 -2.54 -5.20 1.27
CA ALA A 18 -3.46 -5.54 2.36
C ALA A 18 -3.86 -7.03 2.31
N LEU A 19 -4.04 -7.59 1.12
CA LEU A 19 -4.32 -9.01 0.94
C LEU A 19 -3.14 -9.89 1.39
N LEU A 20 -1.90 -9.52 1.06
CA LEU A 20 -0.71 -10.24 1.52
C LEU A 20 -0.52 -10.15 3.04
N VAL A 21 -0.79 -8.99 3.65
CA VAL A 21 -0.79 -8.83 5.11
C VAL A 21 -1.88 -9.70 5.75
N GLY A 22 -3.10 -9.68 5.21
CA GLY A 22 -4.19 -10.53 5.68
C GLY A 22 -3.86 -12.01 5.56
N ALA A 23 -3.31 -12.43 4.42
CA ALA A 23 -2.85 -13.79 4.22
C ALA A 23 -1.80 -14.18 5.27
N ALA A 24 -0.83 -13.33 5.59
CA ALA A 24 0.16 -13.63 6.61
C ALA A 24 -0.43 -13.78 8.01
N LEU A 25 -1.40 -12.93 8.39
CA LEU A 25 -2.01 -12.96 9.72
C LEU A 25 -2.95 -14.17 9.92
N TYR A 26 -3.67 -14.57 8.87
CA TYR A 26 -4.66 -15.64 8.93
C TYR A 26 -4.15 -17.01 8.41
N SER A 27 -2.91 -17.09 7.91
CA SER A 27 -2.30 -18.32 7.41
C SER A 27 -1.29 -18.92 8.40
N PRO A 28 -1.03 -20.25 8.37
CA PRO A 28 0.11 -20.86 9.06
C PRO A 28 1.48 -20.31 8.62
N LEU A 29 1.55 -19.51 7.54
CA LEU A 29 2.77 -18.83 7.09
C LEU A 29 3.39 -17.91 8.16
N LYS A 30 2.63 -17.48 9.18
CA LYS A 30 3.16 -16.74 10.34
C LYS A 30 4.26 -17.48 11.11
N ALA A 31 4.36 -18.80 10.97
CA ALA A 31 5.40 -19.60 11.61
C ALA A 31 6.79 -19.37 11.00
N ASN A 32 6.88 -18.73 9.82
CA ASN A 32 8.14 -18.37 9.21
C ASN A 32 8.54 -16.95 9.64
N GLU A 33 9.58 -16.84 10.47
CA GLU A 33 10.05 -15.57 11.03
C GLU A 33 10.46 -14.58 9.93
N SER A 34 11.20 -15.03 8.91
CA SER A 34 11.63 -14.20 7.79
C SER A 34 10.44 -13.58 7.04
N PHE A 35 9.38 -14.36 6.87
CA PHE A 35 8.14 -13.89 6.24
C PHE A 35 7.43 -12.84 7.11
N MET A 36 7.34 -13.07 8.43
CA MET A 36 6.75 -12.10 9.37
C MET A 36 7.53 -10.79 9.44
N TRP A 37 8.87 -10.83 9.36
CA TRP A 37 9.70 -9.62 9.28
C TRP A 37 9.34 -8.76 8.06
N VAL A 38 9.20 -9.38 6.88
CA VAL A 38 8.79 -8.67 5.67
C VAL A 38 7.38 -8.08 5.81
N ILE A 39 6.46 -8.82 6.41
CA ILE A 39 5.08 -8.34 6.62
C ILE A 39 5.07 -7.12 7.54
N LEU A 40 5.74 -7.18 8.69
CA LEU A 40 5.70 -6.13 9.70
C LEU A 40 6.47 -4.87 9.32
N PHE A 41 7.63 -5.02 8.67
CA PHE A 41 8.53 -3.90 8.41
C PHE A 41 8.50 -3.39 6.97
N ALA A 42 7.99 -4.17 6.02
CA ALA A 42 7.84 -3.72 4.64
C ALA A 42 6.37 -3.56 4.25
N LEU A 43 5.56 -4.62 4.31
CA LEU A 43 4.18 -4.54 3.82
C LEU A 43 3.28 -3.68 4.69
N LEU A 44 3.33 -3.81 6.01
CA LEU A 44 2.47 -3.05 6.92
C LEU A 44 2.68 -1.54 6.78
N PRO A 45 3.93 -1.01 6.75
CA PRO A 45 4.17 0.40 6.45
C PRO A 45 3.72 0.80 5.05
N LEU A 46 3.90 -0.07 4.06
CA LEU A 46 3.48 0.20 2.68
C LEU A 46 1.95 0.33 2.56
N VAL A 47 1.21 -0.55 3.23
CA VAL A 47 -0.26 -0.49 3.34
C VAL A 47 -0.68 0.81 4.04
N ALA A 48 -0.04 1.15 5.15
CA ALA A 48 -0.33 2.40 5.87
C ALA A 48 -0.07 3.64 4.98
N LEU A 49 1.09 3.70 4.31
CA LEU A 49 1.46 4.79 3.40
C LEU A 49 0.47 4.91 2.25
N THR A 50 0.16 3.81 1.56
CA THR A 50 -0.80 3.82 0.44
C THR A 50 -2.21 4.22 0.91
N GLY A 51 -2.63 3.80 2.10
CA GLY A 51 -3.90 4.23 2.71
C GLY A 51 -3.92 5.73 3.02
N VAL A 52 -2.84 6.28 3.58
CA VAL A 52 -2.70 7.73 3.83
C VAL A 52 -2.71 8.52 2.54
N LEU A 53 -2.01 8.05 1.50
CA LEU A 53 -2.00 8.71 0.18
C LEU A 53 -3.40 8.67 -0.47
N MET A 54 -4.17 7.59 -0.29
CA MET A 54 -5.57 7.51 -0.73
C MET A 54 -6.48 8.44 0.08
N TRP A 55 -6.26 8.59 1.39
CA TRP A 55 -7.00 9.55 2.21
C TRP A 55 -6.71 10.99 1.76
N LYS A 56 -5.43 11.35 1.59
CA LYS A 56 -5.02 12.69 1.16
C LYS A 56 -4.85 12.81 -0.35
N GLN A 57 -5.58 12.01 -1.12
CA GLN A 57 -5.43 11.91 -2.58
C GLN A 57 -5.58 13.24 -3.30
N GLY A 58 -6.43 14.16 -2.82
CA GLY A 58 -6.54 15.52 -3.35
C GLY A 58 -5.23 16.33 -3.25
N LYS A 59 -4.54 16.26 -2.10
CA LYS A 59 -3.23 16.92 -1.91
C LYS A 59 -2.13 16.24 -2.71
N VAL A 60 -2.14 14.90 -2.80
CA VAL A 60 -1.19 14.12 -3.60
C VAL A 60 -1.27 14.52 -5.08
N MET A 61 -2.49 14.63 -5.62
CA MET A 61 -2.70 15.06 -7.01
C MET A 61 -2.25 16.51 -7.25
N GLN A 62 -2.43 17.41 -6.28
CA GLN A 62 -1.95 18.79 -6.37
C GLN A 62 -0.42 18.86 -6.37
N MET A 63 0.26 18.06 -5.54
CA MET A 63 1.73 17.97 -5.52
C MET A 63 2.27 17.41 -6.83
N LEU A 64 1.69 16.32 -7.35
CA LEU A 64 2.10 15.73 -8.64
C LEU A 64 1.94 16.69 -9.82
N LYS A 65 0.92 17.56 -9.79
CA LYS A 65 0.73 18.62 -10.80
C LYS A 65 1.71 19.78 -10.69
N ARG A 66 2.34 19.99 -9.52
CA ARG A 66 3.34 21.05 -9.31
C ARG A 66 4.76 20.61 -9.67
N VAL A 67 5.02 19.30 -9.66
CA VAL A 67 6.32 18.69 -9.93
C VAL A 67 6.47 18.26 -11.40
N SER A 68 5.35 18.08 -12.11
CA SER A 68 5.29 17.82 -13.56
C SER A 68 5.16 19.10 -14.36
#